data_AF-A0A2A4XVQ7-F1
#
_entry.id   AF-A0A2A4XVQ7-F1
#
_cell.length_a   1.000
_cell.length_b   1.000
_cell.length_c   1.000
_cell.angle_alpha   90.00
_cell.angle_beta   90.00
_cell.angle_gamma   90.00
#
_symmetry.space_group_name_H-M   'P 1'
#
loop_
_entity.id
_entity.type
_entity.pdbx_description
1 polymer ?
#
loop_
_entity_poly.entity_id
_entity_poly.type
_entity_poly.pdbx_seq_one_letter_code
_entity_poly.pdbx_strand_id
1 'polypeptide(L)'
;MIVAEGGFIGIENLRRKLMEMPVEIKKDVQRAMDIGAEEFADAARSAAPKGYTGQLAQGIKVLKADSVKRGRSIDGAKHDAMRVRVVSDTFYAPMVEFGHVMVNPKTGKIIKPVAANATFYPAWDGMKKGVKSRITRAINKSVKRVWGK
;
A
#
# COMPACT_ATOMS: atom_id res chain seq x y z
N MET A 1 13.48 -17.79 -20.37
CA MET A 1 12.99 -16.44 -20.00
C MET A 1 11.49 -16.43 -20.23
N ILE A 2 10.70 -16.76 -19.21
CA ILE A 2 9.23 -16.82 -19.30
C ILE A 2 8.71 -15.59 -18.56
N VAL A 3 8.28 -14.58 -19.33
CA VAL A 3 7.65 -13.36 -18.81
C VAL A 3 6.18 -13.67 -18.62
N ALA A 4 5.69 -13.56 -17.39
CA ALA A 4 4.28 -13.76 -17.07
C ALA A 4 3.44 -12.56 -17.56
N GLU A 5 2.76 -12.71 -18.70
CA GLU A 5 1.92 -11.68 -19.35
C GLU A 5 0.55 -11.41 -18.67
N GLY A 6 0.32 -11.88 -17.44
CA GLY A 6 -0.98 -11.76 -16.77
C GLY A 6 -1.26 -10.44 -16.03
N GLY A 7 -0.26 -9.56 -15.87
CA GLY A 7 -0.33 -8.44 -14.92
C GLY A 7 -1.10 -7.20 -15.39
N PHE A 8 -1.13 -6.91 -16.70
CA PHE A 8 -1.66 -5.65 -17.22
C PHE A 8 -3.16 -5.71 -17.59
N ILE A 9 -3.63 -6.85 -18.09
CA ILE A 9 -5.01 -7.00 -18.59
C ILE A 9 -6.04 -6.87 -17.44
N GLY A 10 -5.73 -7.39 -16.26
CA GLY A 10 -6.65 -7.32 -15.10
C GLY A 10 -6.82 -5.90 -14.54
N ILE A 11 -5.72 -5.13 -14.51
CA ILE A 11 -5.73 -3.75 -14.00
C ILE A 11 -6.48 -2.83 -14.97
N GLU A 12 -6.26 -2.99 -16.28
CA GLU A 12 -6.94 -2.16 -17.28
C GLU A 12 -8.45 -2.45 -17.32
N ASN A 13 -8.85 -3.72 -17.23
CA ASN A 13 -10.25 -4.11 -17.12
C ASN A 13 -10.92 -3.58 -15.85
N LEU A 14 -10.22 -3.63 -14.72
CA LEU A 14 -10.70 -3.05 -13.48
C LEU A 14 -10.85 -1.54 -13.62
N ARG A 15 -9.87 -0.86 -14.21
CA ARG A 15 -9.89 0.59 -14.45
C ARG A 15 -11.09 0.99 -15.30
N ARG A 16 -11.36 0.30 -16.41
CA ARG A 16 -12.54 0.55 -17.26
C ARG A 16 -13.84 0.45 -16.46
N LYS A 17 -14.02 -0.65 -15.72
CA LYS A 17 -15.20 -0.85 -14.87
C LYS A 17 -15.33 0.22 -13.78
N LEU A 18 -14.20 0.67 -13.21
CA LEU A 18 -14.19 1.76 -12.23
C LEU A 18 -14.60 3.10 -12.86
N MET A 19 -14.22 3.38 -14.10
CA MET A 19 -14.57 4.63 -14.80
C MET A 19 -16.07 4.68 -15.10
N GLU A 20 -16.65 3.56 -15.53
CA GLU A 20 -18.08 3.38 -15.85
C GLU A 20 -19.00 3.38 -14.61
N MET A 21 -18.46 3.32 -13.39
CA MET A 21 -19.28 3.31 -12.16
C MET A 21 -19.91 4.67 -11.83
N PRO A 22 -21.17 4.68 -11.33
CA PRO A 22 -21.81 5.87 -10.75
C PRO A 22 -20.99 6.49 -9.62
N VAL A 23 -21.12 7.80 -9.45
CA VAL A 23 -20.38 8.61 -8.46
C VAL A 23 -20.63 8.11 -7.03
N GLU A 24 -21.85 7.66 -6.72
CA GLU A 24 -22.24 7.12 -5.42
C GLU A 24 -21.47 5.84 -5.08
N ILE A 25 -21.24 4.98 -6.07
CA ILE A 25 -20.48 3.74 -5.88
C ILE A 25 -19.01 4.07 -5.65
N LYS A 26 -18.45 5.02 -6.42
CA LYS A 26 -17.07 5.49 -6.25
C LYS A 26 -16.82 6.01 -4.82
N LYS A 27 -17.74 6.79 -4.26
CA LYS A 27 -17.65 7.30 -2.88
C LYS A 27 -17.60 6.18 -1.83
N ASP A 28 -18.46 5.18 -1.96
CA ASP A 28 -18.51 4.07 -0.99
C ASP A 28 -17.32 3.13 -1.12
N VAL A 29 -16.83 2.89 -2.33
CA VAL A 29 -15.59 2.16 -2.58
C VAL A 29 -14.41 2.91 -1.97
N GLN A 30 -14.30 4.22 -2.21
CA GLN A 30 -13.23 5.04 -1.64
C GLN A 30 -13.25 5.01 -0.11
N ARG A 31 -14.44 5.10 0.52
CA ARG A 31 -14.55 4.96 1.98
C ARG A 31 -14.07 3.59 2.47
N ALA A 32 -14.42 2.52 1.78
CA ALA A 32 -13.95 1.17 2.13
C ALA A 32 -12.42 1.03 1.99
N MET A 33 -11.83 1.66 0.98
CA MET A 33 -10.38 1.72 0.78
C MET A 33 -9.70 2.52 1.87
N ASP A 34 -10.23 3.70 2.23
CA ASP A 34 -9.69 4.55 3.29
C ASP A 34 -9.66 3.80 4.63
N ILE A 35 -10.75 3.12 5.01
CA ILE A 35 -10.80 2.31 6.24
C ILE A 35 -9.78 1.17 6.17
N GLY A 36 -9.72 0.43 5.05
CA GLY A 36 -8.77 -0.67 4.91
C GLY A 36 -7.31 -0.23 4.95
N ALA A 37 -7.02 0.98 4.44
CA ALA A 37 -5.69 1.54 4.48
C ALA A 37 -5.29 2.04 5.87
N GLU A 38 -6.22 2.63 6.63
CA GLU A 38 -5.93 3.05 8.01
C GLU A 38 -5.67 1.83 8.90
N GLU A 39 -6.51 0.80 8.81
CA GLU A 39 -6.27 -0.43 9.57
C GLU A 39 -4.95 -1.10 9.18
N PHE A 40 -4.57 -1.06 7.89
CA PHE A 40 -3.25 -1.54 7.45
C PHE A 40 -2.11 -0.68 8.01
N ALA A 41 -2.26 0.64 8.01
CA ALA A 41 -1.29 1.53 8.63
C ALA A 41 -1.15 1.24 10.13
N ASP A 42 -2.25 1.00 10.85
CA ASP A 42 -2.22 0.66 12.27
C ASP A 42 -1.54 -0.68 12.55
N ALA A 43 -1.80 -1.69 11.73
CA ALA A 43 -1.10 -2.97 11.81
C ALA A 43 0.40 -2.81 11.55
N ALA A 44 0.78 -2.04 10.52
CA ALA A 44 2.17 -1.76 10.20
C ALA A 44 2.86 -0.95 11.31
N ARG A 45 2.19 0.06 11.89
CA ARG A 45 2.67 0.84 13.05
C ARG A 45 2.89 -0.04 14.27
N SER A 46 2.01 -1.01 14.50
CA SER A 46 2.09 -1.94 15.62
C SER A 46 3.21 -2.97 15.45
N ALA A 47 3.45 -3.42 14.22
CA ALA A 47 4.55 -4.31 13.88
C ALA A 47 5.92 -3.61 13.84
N ALA A 48 5.93 -2.29 13.62
CA ALA A 48 7.16 -1.53 13.50
C ALA A 48 8.04 -1.61 14.77
N PRO A 49 9.36 -1.85 14.62
CA PRO A 49 10.26 -1.84 15.76
C PRO A 49 10.26 -0.45 16.41
N LYS A 50 10.05 -0.43 17.73
CA LYS A 50 10.00 0.81 18.51
C LYS A 50 11.37 1.50 18.60
N GLY A 51 12.47 0.76 18.42
CA GLY A 51 13.84 1.30 18.45
C GLY A 51 14.09 2.22 19.66
N TYR A 52 15.04 3.14 19.53
CA TYR A 52 15.26 4.21 20.53
C TYR A 52 14.34 5.41 20.33
N THR A 53 13.90 5.68 19.10
CA THR A 53 13.20 6.92 18.74
C THR A 53 11.76 6.71 18.25
N GLY A 54 11.34 5.48 17.95
CA GLY A 54 9.99 5.19 17.42
C GLY A 54 9.67 5.82 16.06
N GLN A 55 10.65 6.45 15.40
CA GLN A 55 10.44 7.25 14.19
C GLN A 55 9.85 6.46 13.03
N LEU A 56 10.20 5.17 12.91
CA LEU A 56 9.66 4.32 11.84
C LEU A 56 8.15 4.16 11.97
N ALA A 57 7.65 3.88 13.17
CA ALA A 57 6.21 3.76 13.44
C ALA A 57 5.49 5.10 13.20
N GLN A 58 6.06 6.21 13.71
CA GLN A 58 5.50 7.55 13.54
C GLN A 58 5.52 8.02 12.07
N GLY A 59 6.45 7.50 11.27
CA GLY A 59 6.60 7.82 9.86
C GLY A 59 5.60 7.12 8.94
N ILE A 60 4.83 6.14 9.44
CA ILE A 60 3.84 5.39 8.65
C ILE A 60 2.56 6.19 8.48
N LYS A 61 2.24 6.52 7.23
CA LYS A 61 1.12 7.38 6.86
C LYS A 61 0.31 6.80 5.71
N VAL A 62 -0.98 7.10 5.72
CA VAL A 62 -1.89 6.83 4.61
C VAL A 62 -1.91 8.03 3.67
N LEU A 63 -1.53 7.82 2.41
CA LEU A 63 -1.60 8.81 1.35
C LEU A 63 -2.77 8.51 0.43
N LYS A 64 -3.65 9.50 0.25
CA LYS A 64 -4.71 9.48 -0.77
C LYS A 64 -4.13 9.82 -2.14
N ALA A 65 -4.77 9.34 -3.22
CA ALA A 65 -4.30 9.45 -4.60
C ALA A 65 -3.74 10.85 -4.99
N ASP A 66 -4.36 11.93 -4.52
CA ASP A 66 -3.96 13.31 -4.86
C ASP A 66 -2.79 13.88 -4.04
N SER A 67 -2.41 13.21 -2.95
CA SER A 67 -1.41 13.70 -2.00
C SER A 67 0.03 13.25 -2.29
N VAL A 68 0.23 12.37 -3.29
CA VAL A 68 1.56 11.89 -3.64
C VAL A 68 2.27 12.96 -4.49
N LYS A 69 3.06 13.82 -3.84
CA LYS A 69 4.03 14.69 -4.55
C LYS A 69 4.98 13.80 -5.37
N ARG A 70 5.20 14.20 -6.63
CA ARG A 70 5.94 13.58 -7.77
C ARG A 70 7.34 12.98 -7.53
N GLY A 71 7.78 12.66 -6.31
CA GLY A 71 9.18 12.34 -6.02
C GLY A 71 9.57 10.85 -5.92
N ARG A 72 8.65 9.91 -5.75
CA ARG A 72 8.97 8.46 -5.61
C ARG A 72 7.92 7.53 -6.23
N SER A 73 7.22 8.00 -7.25
CA SER A 73 6.35 7.14 -8.05
C SER A 73 7.20 6.42 -9.08
N ILE A 74 7.36 5.10 -8.93
CA ILE A 74 7.58 4.25 -10.10
C ILE A 74 6.38 4.51 -11.02
N ASP A 75 6.69 5.00 -12.22
CA ASP A 75 5.82 5.45 -13.30
C ASP A 75 5.02 6.75 -13.13
N GLY A 76 5.37 7.72 -13.99
CA GLY A 76 4.70 9.00 -14.22
C GLY A 76 3.33 8.89 -14.90
N ALA A 77 2.55 7.85 -14.61
CA ALA A 77 1.19 7.73 -15.11
C ALA A 77 0.24 8.62 -14.30
N LYS A 78 -0.51 9.48 -14.99
CA LYS A 78 -1.71 10.13 -14.42
C LYS A 78 -2.66 9.02 -13.99
N HIS A 79 -2.71 8.73 -12.69
CA HIS A 79 -3.55 7.68 -12.15
C HIS A 79 -4.95 8.20 -11.90
N ASP A 80 -5.84 7.96 -12.85
CA ASP A 80 -7.28 8.27 -12.77
C ASP A 80 -8.08 7.27 -11.91
N ALA A 81 -7.37 6.31 -11.30
CA ALA A 81 -7.96 5.22 -10.53
C ALA A 81 -7.92 5.53 -9.04
N MET A 82 -9.03 5.26 -8.32
CA MET A 82 -9.09 5.28 -6.86
C MET A 82 -7.94 4.43 -6.28
N ARG A 83 -7.03 5.09 -5.59
CA ARG A 83 -5.84 4.47 -4.98
C ARG A 83 -5.60 5.09 -3.60
N VAL A 84 -5.23 4.23 -2.67
CA VAL A 84 -4.74 4.62 -1.36
C VAL A 84 -3.42 3.90 -1.16
N ARG A 85 -2.40 4.62 -0.68
CA ARG A 85 -1.08 4.07 -0.40
C ARG A 85 -0.80 4.20 1.08
N VAL A 86 -0.14 3.21 1.65
CA VAL A 86 0.48 3.33 2.97
C VAL A 86 1.98 3.35 2.75
N VAL A 87 2.65 4.38 3.27
CA VAL A 87 4.08 4.62 3.07
C VAL A 87 4.75 4.98 4.39
N SER A 88 6.06 4.76 4.48
CA SER A 88 6.88 5.41 5.50
C SER A 88 7.64 6.59 4.91
N ASP A 89 7.61 7.73 5.59
CA ASP A 89 8.46 8.89 5.25
C ASP A 89 9.93 8.68 5.64
N THR A 90 10.22 7.60 6.38
CA THR A 90 11.55 7.34 6.93
C THR A 90 12.47 6.76 5.86
N PHE A 91 13.62 7.41 5.60
CA PHE A 91 14.58 6.99 4.59
C PHE A 91 15.07 5.55 4.77
N TYR A 92 15.34 5.14 6.02
CA TYR A 92 15.87 3.82 6.34
C TYR A 92 14.78 2.73 6.46
N ALA A 93 13.50 3.04 6.22
CA ALA A 93 12.43 2.05 6.34
C ALA A 93 12.67 0.78 5.49
N PRO A 94 13.09 0.86 4.21
CA PRO A 94 13.39 -0.34 3.42
C PRO A 94 14.58 -1.14 3.97
N MET A 95 15.57 -0.45 4.55
CA MET A 95 16.76 -1.07 5.13
C MET A 95 16.44 -1.85 6.41
N VAL A 96 15.38 -1.45 7.12
CA VAL A 96 14.86 -2.17 8.29
C VAL A 96 13.98 -3.33 7.85
N GLU A 97 13.08 -3.11 6.88
CA GLU A 97 12.15 -4.13 6.37
C GLU A 97 12.89 -5.37 5.85
N PHE A 98 13.90 -5.16 5.02
CA PHE A 98 14.61 -6.24 4.32
C PHE A 98 15.94 -6.63 4.96
N GLY A 99 16.37 -5.89 5.99
CA GLY A 99 17.73 -5.96 6.50
C GLY A 99 18.73 -5.33 5.53
N HIS A 100 19.94 -5.07 6.02
CA HIS A 100 21.02 -4.55 5.18
C HIS A 100 22.38 -4.95 5.75
N VAL A 101 23.39 -4.88 4.91
CA VAL A 101 24.77 -5.14 5.31
C VAL A 101 25.50 -3.80 5.36
N MET A 102 26.06 -3.47 6.53
CA MET A 102 26.95 -2.32 6.63
C MET A 102 28.33 -2.71 6.08
N VAL A 103 28.81 -1.96 5.10
CA VAL A 103 30.10 -2.17 4.45
C VAL A 103 30.99 -0.96 4.71
N ASN A 104 32.26 -1.18 5.02
CA ASN A 104 33.23 -0.12 5.12
C ASN A 104 33.49 0.46 3.71
N PRO A 105 33.22 1.75 3.46
CA PRO A 105 33.33 2.33 2.13
C PRO A 105 34.76 2.35 1.59
N LYS A 106 35.78 2.32 2.47
CA LYS A 106 37.19 2.34 2.06
C LYS A 106 37.77 0.95 1.79
N THR A 107 37.31 -0.07 2.52
CA THR A 107 37.90 -1.42 2.45
C THR A 107 36.99 -2.46 1.81
N GLY A 108 35.72 -2.12 1.56
CA GLY A 108 34.71 -3.06 1.05
C GLY A 108 34.35 -4.19 2.02
N LYS A 109 34.91 -4.20 3.23
CA LYS A 109 34.66 -5.26 4.23
C LYS A 109 33.32 -5.06 4.91
N ILE A 110 32.59 -6.15 5.11
CA ILE A 110 31.35 -6.16 5.89
C ILE A 110 31.71 -5.87 7.35
N ILE A 111 31.09 -4.83 7.91
CA ILE A 111 31.25 -4.43 9.31
C ILE A 111 30.28 -5.22 10.17
N LYS A 112 28.99 -5.16 9.84
CA LYS A 112 27.92 -5.82 10.60
C LYS A 112 26.69 -6.04 9.72
N PRO A 113 26.15 -7.27 9.65
CA PRO A 113 24.83 -7.49 9.09
C PRO A 113 23.75 -7.01 10.07
N VAL A 114 22.76 -6.28 9.56
CA VAL A 114 21.56 -5.89 10.30
C VAL A 114 20.44 -6.81 9.85
N ALA A 115 19.86 -7.54 10.80
CA ALA A 115 18.77 -8.48 10.55
C ALA A 115 17.52 -7.75 10.04
N ALA A 116 16.77 -8.42 9.16
CA ALA A 116 15.49 -7.93 8.67
C ALA A 116 14.45 -7.90 9.78
N ASN A 117 13.61 -6.86 9.77
CA ASN A 117 12.42 -6.78 10.60
C ASN A 117 11.24 -6.46 9.69
N ALA A 118 10.50 -7.50 9.29
CA ALA A 118 9.39 -7.37 8.37
C ALA A 118 8.18 -6.75 9.07
N THR A 119 7.79 -5.55 8.65
CA THR A 119 6.73 -4.73 9.24
C THR A 119 5.57 -4.56 8.26
N PHE A 120 5.86 -4.24 7.00
CA PHE A 120 4.84 -3.95 6.00
C PHE A 120 4.27 -5.21 5.38
N TYR A 121 5.13 -6.14 4.97
CA TYR A 121 4.65 -7.34 4.26
C TYR A 121 3.77 -8.23 5.15
N PRO A 122 4.14 -8.55 6.40
CA PRO A 122 3.29 -9.38 7.27
C PRO A 122 1.97 -8.70 7.62
N ALA A 123 1.99 -7.38 7.89
CA ALA A 123 0.78 -6.60 8.13
C ALA A 123 -0.14 -6.62 6.90
N TRP A 124 0.41 -6.47 5.68
CA TRP A 124 -0.37 -6.54 4.46
C TRP A 124 -0.95 -7.94 4.24
N ASP A 125 -0.15 -9.00 4.41
CA ASP A 125 -0.61 -10.36 4.14
C ASP A 125 -1.76 -10.77 5.06
N GLY A 126 -1.67 -10.44 6.36
CA GLY A 126 -2.75 -10.66 7.32
C GLY A 126 -4.04 -9.91 7.00
N MET A 127 -3.92 -8.70 6.45
CA MET A 127 -5.07 -7.80 6.24
C MET A 127 -5.67 -7.87 4.84
N LYS A 128 -4.88 -8.28 3.84
CA LYS A 128 -5.23 -8.28 2.41
C LYS A 128 -6.58 -8.94 2.14
N LYS A 129 -6.87 -10.07 2.80
CA LYS A 129 -8.16 -10.78 2.62
C LYS A 129 -9.34 -9.97 3.16
N GLY A 130 -9.19 -9.36 4.35
CA GLY A 130 -10.22 -8.54 4.98
C GLY A 130 -10.51 -7.26 4.19
N VAL A 131 -9.46 -6.55 3.79
CA VAL A 131 -9.57 -5.32 2.97
C VAL A 131 -10.26 -5.62 1.65
N LYS A 132 -9.86 -6.69 0.95
CA LYS A 132 -10.52 -7.12 -0.29
C LYS A 132 -11.99 -7.43 -0.06
N SER A 133 -12.33 -8.21 0.98
CA SER A 133 -13.71 -8.55 1.29
C SER A 133 -14.56 -7.30 1.56
N ARG A 134 -14.01 -6.32 2.31
CA ARG A 134 -14.70 -5.06 2.60
C ARG A 134 -15.00 -4.26 1.34
N ILE A 135 -14.02 -4.12 0.45
CA ILE A 135 -14.19 -3.43 -0.84
C ILE A 135 -15.26 -4.13 -1.67
N THR A 136 -15.20 -5.47 -1.82
CA THR A 136 -16.22 -6.23 -2.56
C THR A 136 -17.62 -6.06 -1.97
N ARG A 137 -17.78 -6.10 -0.64
CA ARG A 137 -19.07 -5.87 0.02
C ARG A 137 -19.57 -4.44 -0.21
N ALA A 138 -18.69 -3.44 -0.16
CA ALA A 138 -19.05 -2.05 -0.43
C ALA A 138 -19.54 -1.85 -1.87
N ILE A 139 -18.86 -2.46 -2.86
CA ILE A 139 -19.32 -2.48 -4.25
C ILE A 139 -20.71 -3.10 -4.33
N ASN A 140 -20.87 -4.34 -3.84
CA ASN A 140 -22.14 -5.07 -3.95
C ASN A 140 -23.30 -4.32 -3.27
N LYS A 141 -23.06 -3.73 -2.09
CA LYS A 141 -24.07 -2.94 -1.37
C LYS A 141 -24.45 -1.69 -2.15
N SER A 142 -23.48 -1.00 -2.74
CA SER A 142 -23.71 0.22 -3.52
C SER A 142 -24.44 -0.07 -4.81
N VAL A 143 -24.05 -1.13 -5.52
CA VAL A 143 -24.71 -1.59 -6.75
C VAL A 143 -26.17 -1.94 -6.46
N LYS A 144 -26.45 -2.75 -5.43
CA LYS A 144 -27.82 -3.07 -5.01
C LYS A 144 -28.63 -1.83 -4.66
N ARG A 145 -28.02 -0.81 -4.06
CA ARG A 145 -28.70 0.44 -3.72
C ARG A 145 -29.04 1.29 -4.94
N VAL A 146 -28.20 1.27 -5.98
CA VAL A 146 -28.39 2.06 -7.21
C VAL A 146 -29.32 1.37 -8.21
N TRP A 147 -29.20 0.03 -8.37
CA TRP A 147 -29.96 -0.76 -9.35
C TRP A 147 -31.10 -1.60 -8.77
N GLY A 148 -31.18 -1.75 -7.44
CA GLY A 148 -32.30 -2.38 -6.75
C GLY A 148 -33.38 -1.39 -6.31
N LYS A 149 -33.29 -0.14 -6.79
CA LYS A 149 -34.43 0.76 -6.97
C LYS A 149 -35.02 0.50 -8.34
#